data_AF-A0A432UBB2-F1
#
_entry.id   AF-A0A432UBB2-F1
#
_cell.length_a   1.000
_cell.length_b   1.000
_cell.length_c   1.000
_cell.angle_alpha   90.00
_cell.angle_beta   90.00
_cell.angle_gamma   90.00
#
_symmetry.space_group_name_H-M   'P 1'
#
loop_
_entity.id
_entity.type
_entity.pdbx_description
1 polymer ?
#
loop_
_entity_poly.entity_id
_entity_poly.type
_entity_poly.pdbx_seq_one_letter_code
_entity_poly.pdbx_strand_id
1 'polypeptide(L)' 'MERKRVVFKSEALEEALKELTERYGPQAVNEAVAEVFTRWVRATGKCVLTGRRLCHEAVCGYCHRCPARPLERRA' A
#
# COMPACT_ATOMS: atom_id res chain seq x y z
N MET A 1 18.32 -17.86 -8.57
CA MET A 1 17.95 -17.51 -7.18
C MET A 1 16.53 -16.96 -7.19
N GLU A 2 15.52 -17.79 -6.91
CA GLU A 2 14.15 -17.32 -6.71
C GLU A 2 14.07 -16.51 -5.41
N ARG A 3 13.68 -15.23 -5.52
CA ARG A 3 13.36 -14.42 -4.34
C ARG A 3 12.04 -14.94 -3.78
N LYS A 4 12.09 -15.72 -2.69
CA LYS A 4 10.90 -16.09 -1.92
C LYS A 4 10.14 -14.81 -1.58
N ARG A 5 8.98 -14.62 -2.20
CA ARG A 5 8.09 -13.48 -1.93
C ARG A 5 7.51 -13.71 -0.54
N VAL A 6 8.07 -13.06 0.47
CA VAL A 6 7.53 -13.09 1.83
C VAL A 6 6.23 -12.29 1.78
N VAL A 7 5.11 -13.00 1.68
CA VAL A 7 3.78 -12.42 1.86
C VAL A 7 3.55 -12.38 3.36
N PHE A 8 3.54 -11.18 3.94
CA PHE A 8 3.11 -11.01 5.31
C PHE A 8 1.60 -11.26 5.35
N LYS A 9 1.20 -12.46 5.78
CA LYS A 9 -0.19 -12.80 6.07
C LYS A 9 -0.43 -12.60 7.55
N SER A 10 -1.42 -11.78 7.87
CA SER A 10 -1.91 -11.60 9.23
C SER A 10 -3.39 -11.95 9.21
N GLU A 11 -3.74 -13.13 9.73
CA GLU A 11 -5.14 -13.58 9.81
C GLU A 11 -6.00 -12.57 10.59
N ALA A 12 -5.44 -11.95 11.63
CA ALA A 12 -6.10 -10.90 12.39
C ALA A 12 -6.40 -9.64 11.56
N LEU A 13 -5.52 -9.28 10.62
CA LEU A 13 -5.76 -8.14 9.73
C LEU A 13 -6.82 -8.48 8.67
N GLU A 14 -6.79 -9.71 8.14
CA GLU A 14 -7.76 -10.18 7.17
C GLU A 14 -9.17 -10.20 7.77
N GLU A 15 -9.33 -10.70 9.00
CA GLU A 15 -10.63 -10.70 9.69
C GLU A 15 -11.12 -9.28 9.98
N ALA A 16 -10.25 -8.39 10.48
CA ALA A 16 -10.64 -7.01 10.75
C ALA A 16 -11.05 -6.26 9.46
N LEU A 17 -10.35 -6.47 8.34
CA LEU A 17 -10.74 -5.88 7.06
C LEU A 17 -12.06 -6.43 6.56
N LYS A 18 -12.34 -7.71 6.80
CA LYS A 18 -13.61 -8.34 6.45
C LYS A 18 -14.77 -7.74 7.25
N GLU A 19 -14.65 -7.65 8.57
CA GLU A 19 -15.65 -7.03 9.44
C GLU A 19 -15.93 -5.57 9.05
N LEU A 20 -14.88 -4.79 8.77
CA LEU A 20 -15.01 -3.40 8.31
C LEU A 20 -15.69 -3.31 6.94
N THR A 21 -15.36 -4.23 6.02
CA THR A 21 -15.94 -4.27 4.67
C THR A 21 -17.41 -4.65 4.72
N GLU A 22 -17.79 -5.60 5.57
CA GLU A 22 -19.19 -5.99 5.78
C GLU A 22 -20.00 -4.83 6.40
N ARG A 23 -19.40 -4.08 7.33
CA ARG A 23 -20.08 -3.00 8.04
C ARG A 23 -20.22 -1.70 7.24
N TYR A 24 -19.19 -1.32 6.48
CA TYR A 24 -19.10 -0.01 5.83
C TYR A 24 -19.09 -0.07 4.31
N GLY A 25 -18.98 -1.27 3.74
CA GLY A 25 -18.86 -1.49 2.31
C GLY A 25 -17.42 -1.36 1.81
N PRO A 26 -17.08 -2.04 0.71
CA PRO A 26 -15.72 -2.14 0.19
C PRO A 26 -15.13 -0.79 -0.24
N GLN A 27 -15.96 0.12 -0.77
CA GLN A 27 -15.49 1.41 -1.24
C GLN A 27 -14.98 2.29 -0.08
N ALA A 28 -15.77 2.42 0.98
CA ALA A 28 -15.40 3.22 2.15
C ALA A 28 -14.11 2.71 2.81
N VAL A 29 -13.98 1.38 2.92
CA VAL A 29 -12.76 0.75 3.47
C VAL A 29 -11.55 1.02 2.58
N ASN A 30 -11.69 0.89 1.26
CA ASN A 30 -10.60 1.17 0.33
C ASN A 30 -10.14 2.63 0.37
N GLU A 31 -11.08 3.58 0.49
CA GLU A 31 -10.77 5.01 0.63
C GLU A 31 -10.02 5.30 1.95
N ALA A 32 -10.48 4.73 3.06
CA ALA A 32 -9.82 4.88 4.36
C ALA A 32 -8.39 4.29 4.34
N VAL A 33 -8.21 3.10 3.78
CA VAL A 33 -6.90 2.46 3.64
C VAL A 33 -5.96 3.29 2.73
N ALA A 34 -6.48 3.81 1.62
CA ALA A 34 -5.72 4.69 0.73
C ALA A 34 -5.28 5.98 1.43
N GLU A 35 -6.13 6.57 2.28
CA GLU A 35 -5.79 7.75 3.07
C GLU A 35 -4.68 7.45 4.08
N VAL A 36 -4.77 6.34 4.81
CA VAL A 36 -3.75 5.91 5.77
C VAL A 36 -2.39 5.73 5.09
N PHE A 37 -2.35 5.03 3.94
CA PHE A 37 -1.11 4.87 3.19
C PHE A 37 -0.58 6.19 2.64
N THR A 38 -1.46 7.08 2.17
CA THR A 38 -1.07 8.40 1.69
C THR A 38 -0.40 9.22 2.81
N ARG A 39 -1.00 9.23 4.01
CA ARG A 39 -0.42 9.91 5.19
C ARG A 39 0.93 9.30 5.56
N TRP A 40 1.03 7.97 5.59
CA TRP A 40 2.29 7.28 5.90
C TRP A 40 3.40 7.61 4.88
N VAL A 41 3.07 7.61 3.58
CA VAL A 41 4.02 7.97 2.51
C VAL A 41 4.49 9.42 2.68
N ARG A 42 3.57 10.35 2.95
CA ARG A 42 3.90 11.77 3.18
C ARG A 42 4.81 11.95 4.40
N ALA A 43 4.53 11.23 5.49
CA ALA A 43 5.31 11.33 6.72
C ALA A 43 6.70 10.69 6.62
N THR A 44 6.81 9.57 5.90
CA THR A 44 8.04 8.76 5.88
C THR A 44 8.90 8.95 4.63
N GLY A 45 8.30 9.40 3.52
CA GLY A 45 8.95 9.42 2.22
C GLY A 45 9.36 8.03 1.72
N LYS A 46 8.71 6.96 2.21
CA LYS A 46 9.05 5.58 1.88
C LYS A 46 7.98 4.92 1.01
N CYS A 47 8.41 3.92 0.25
CA CYS A 47 7.55 3.04 -0.53
C CYS A 47 6.78 2.10 0.39
N VAL A 48 5.46 2.03 0.24
CA VAL A 48 4.56 1.20 1.08
C VAL A 48 4.97 -0.27 1.06
N LEU A 49 5.40 -0.78 -0.09
CA LEU A 49 5.67 -2.21 -0.25
C LEU A 49 7.12 -2.61 0.09
N THR A 50 8.09 -1.71 -0.12
CA THR A 50 9.51 -2.06 -0.02
C THR A 50 10.26 -1.35 1.10
N GLY A 51 9.65 -0.34 1.72
CA GLY A 51 10.29 0.52 2.74
C GLY A 51 11.42 1.41 2.21
N ARG A 52 11.75 1.34 0.91
CA ARG A 52 12.80 2.17 0.28
C ARG A 52 12.35 3.62 0.19
N ARG A 53 13.30 4.57 0.28
CA ARG A 53 13.00 5.99 0.01
C ARG A 53 12.46 6.18 -1.40
N LEU A 54 11.43 7.01 -1.53
CA LEU A 54 10.91 7.45 -2.82
C LEU A 54 11.90 8.41 -3.47
N CYS A 55 12.15 8.25 -4.77
CA CYS A 55 13.14 9.04 -5.50
C CYS A 55 12.54 10.33 -6.08
N HIS A 56 11.26 10.31 -6.47
CA HIS A 56 10.53 11.46 -7.01
C HIS A 56 9.06 11.35 -6.60
N GLU A 57 8.51 12.49 -6.18
CA GLU A 57 7.13 12.77 -5.80
C GLU A 57 6.45 11.73 -4.87
N ALA A 58 6.08 12.20 -3.68
CA ALA A 58 5.26 11.48 -2.70
C ALA A 58 3.85 11.07 -3.20
N VAL A 59 3.60 11.21 -4.51
CA VAL A 59 2.30 11.10 -5.17
C VAL A 59 1.93 9.64 -5.45
N CYS A 60 2.89 8.76 -5.79
CA CYS A 60 2.55 7.39 -6.20
C CYS A 60 2.69 6.32 -5.11
N GLY A 61 3.23 6.65 -3.93
CA GLY A 61 3.39 5.71 -2.80
C GLY A 61 4.35 4.52 -3.03
N TYR A 62 4.91 4.37 -4.23
CA TYR A 62 5.74 3.23 -4.64
C TYR A 62 7.04 3.68 -5.31
N CYS A 63 8.17 3.06 -4.96
CA CYS A 63 9.46 3.37 -5.59
C CYS A 63 9.58 2.76 -7.01
N HIS A 64 10.53 3.24 -7.82
CA HIS A 64 10.78 2.74 -9.19
C HIS A 64 11.15 1.24 -9.28
N ARG A 65 11.54 0.60 -8.17
CA ARG A 65 11.84 -0.85 -8.10
C ARG A 65 10.72 -1.65 -7.42
N CYS A 66 9.56 -1.03 -7.17
CA CYS A 66 8.45 -1.70 -6.53
C CYS A 66 7.91 -2.80 -7.46
N PRO A 67 7.73 -4.05 -6.97
CA PRO A 67 7.18 -5.13 -7.78
C PRO A 67 5.69 -4.93 -8.09
N ALA A 68 4.98 -4.19 -7.23
CA ALA A 68 3.73 -3.55 -7.64
C ALA A 68 4.13 -2.40 -8.57
N ARG A 69 4.07 -2.65 -9.89
CA ARG A 69 4.31 -1.59 -10.88
C ARG A 69 3.42 -0.40 -10.49
N PRO A 70 3.97 0.84 -10.42
CA PRO A 70 3.14 2.00 -10.14
C PRO A 70 2.00 2.01 -11.16
N LEU A 71 0.79 2.33 -10.71
CA LEU A 71 -0.23 2.90 -11.60
C LEU A 71 0.49 3.90 -12.49
N GLU A 72 0.35 3.68 -13.80
CA GLU A 72 1.11 4.29 -14.87
C GLU A 72 1.57 5.70 -14.49
N ARG A 73 2.86 5.98 -14.68
CA ARG A 73 3.34 7.36 -14.76
C ARG A 73 2.34 8.08 -15.66
N ARG A 74 1.50 8.97 -15.10
CA ARG A 74 0.79 9.94 -15.93
C ARG A 74 1.90 10.75 -16.58
N ALA A 75 2.18 10.41 -17.83
CA ALA A 75 2.96 11.23 -18.74
C ALA A 75 2.26 12.59 -18.91
#